data_AF-A0A964YQV5-F1
#
_entry.id   AF-A0A964YQV5-F1
#
_cell.length_a   1.000
_cell.length_b   1.000
_cell.length_c   1.000
_cell.angle_alpha   90.00
_cell.angle_beta   90.00
_cell.angle_gamma   90.00
#
_symmetry.space_group_name_H-M   'P 1'
#
loop_
_entity.id
_entity.type
_entity.pdbx_description
1 polymer ?
#
loop_
_entity_poly.entity_id
_entity_poly.type
_entity_poly.pdbx_seq_one_letter_code
_entity_poly.pdbx_strand_id
1 'polypeptide(L)'
;MPTLVHQNYVASNNQNDVFAIGAAARVKLTSRFALITEYYHTFAAAGLRPTSEFKRSLAFALEWYTFGHTFTINVTNAAGIGETQFVNNTYSDWLKGQFRLGFCVARKFSWE
;
A
#
# COMPACT_ATOMS: atom_id res chain seq x y z
N MET A 1 3.62 -4.90 11.14
CA MET A 1 4.70 -5.28 10.20
C MET A 1 5.75 -4.18 10.22
N PRO A 2 6.89 -4.36 10.92
CA PRO A 2 8.02 -3.44 10.81
C PRO A 2 8.65 -3.54 9.41
N THR A 3 9.07 -2.43 8.84
CA THR A 3 9.62 -2.37 7.48
C THR A 3 10.71 -1.32 7.43
N LEU A 4 11.85 -1.65 6.83
CA LEU A 4 12.93 -0.72 6.56
C LEU A 4 13.17 -0.71 5.05
N VAL A 5 13.11 0.48 4.44
CA VAL A 5 13.35 0.66 3.01
C VAL A 5 14.56 1.57 2.82
N HIS A 6 15.56 1.07 2.09
CA HIS A 6 16.73 1.84 1.70
C HIS A 6 16.60 2.35 0.26
N GLN A 7 16.94 3.62 0.02
CA GLN A 7 17.09 4.22 -1.31
C GLN A 7 18.49 4.79 -1.48
N ASN A 8 19.17 4.41 -2.57
CA ASN A 8 20.52 4.90 -2.88
C ASN A 8 20.54 6.40 -3.23
N TYR A 9 19.46 6.91 -3.83
CA TYR A 9 19.35 8.30 -4.29
C TYR A 9 18.06 8.93 -3.77
N VAL A 10 18.19 10.05 -3.05
CA VAL A 10 17.08 10.80 -2.45
C VAL A 10 17.32 12.31 -2.59
N ALA A 11 16.24 13.09 -2.59
CA ALA A 11 16.30 14.54 -2.54
C ALA A 11 16.82 15.03 -1.17
N SER A 12 17.28 16.29 -1.11
CA SER A 12 17.86 16.89 0.11
C SER A 12 16.92 16.96 1.30
N ASN A 13 15.61 16.97 1.06
CA ASN A 13 14.56 16.99 2.08
C ASN A 13 14.06 15.59 2.45
N ASN A 14 14.75 14.53 2.03
CA ASN A 14 14.41 13.14 2.28
C ASN A 14 15.61 12.39 2.89
N GLN A 15 15.43 11.13 3.29
CA GLN A 15 16.45 10.30 3.91
C GLN A 15 16.56 8.95 3.19
N ASN A 16 17.76 8.40 3.14
CA ASN A 16 18.05 7.14 2.46
C ASN A 16 17.35 5.95 3.12
N ASP A 17 17.36 5.91 4.46
CA ASP A 17 16.75 4.83 5.24
C ASP A 17 15.43 5.31 5.84
N VAL A 18 14.32 4.69 5.43
CA VAL A 18 12.99 4.99 5.97
C VAL A 18 12.50 3.78 6.73
N PHE A 19 12.34 3.97 8.04
CA PHE A 19 11.68 2.99 8.89
C PHE A 19 10.17 3.24 8.91
N ALA A 20 9.39 2.16 8.86
CA ALA A 20 7.95 2.21 8.87
C ALA A 20 7.36 1.08 9.72
N ILE A 21 6.17 1.34 10.26
CA ILE A 21 5.33 0.33 10.90
C ILE A 21 4.02 0.27 10.12
N GLY A 22 3.75 -0.90 9.56
CA GLY A 22 2.50 -1.23 8.88
C GLY A 22 1.54 -2.03 9.75
N ALA A 23 0.25 -1.85 9.52
CA ALA A 23 -0.81 -2.72 9.99
C ALA A 23 -1.68 -3.13 8.80
N ALA A 24 -2.09 -4.39 8.77
CA ALA A 24 -3.00 -4.90 7.76
C ALA A 24 -4.04 -5.82 8.40
N ALA A 25 -5.25 -5.78 7.87
CA ALA A 25 -6.35 -6.63 8.29
C ALA A 25 -7.07 -7.17 7.07
N ARG A 26 -7.51 -8.44 7.19
CA ARG A 26 -8.33 -9.10 6.18
C ARG A 26 -9.55 -9.71 6.85
N VAL A 27 -10.72 -9.31 6.39
CA VAL A 27 -12.01 -9.77 6.92
C VAL A 27 -12.80 -10.41 5.80
N LYS A 28 -13.16 -11.69 5.98
CA LYS A 28 -14.04 -12.40 5.05
C LYS A 28 -15.47 -11.94 5.29
N LEU A 29 -16.10 -11.35 4.26
CA LEU A 29 -17.48 -10.86 4.33
C LEU A 29 -18.46 -11.98 3.96
N THR A 30 -18.16 -12.74 2.91
CA THR A 30 -18.97 -13.88 2.44
C THR A 30 -18.08 -15.00 1.92
N SER A 31 -18.66 -16.09 1.41
CA SER A 31 -17.89 -17.13 0.71
C SER A 31 -17.17 -16.60 -0.54
N ARG A 32 -17.67 -15.50 -1.14
CA ARG A 32 -17.16 -14.93 -2.39
C ARG A 32 -16.45 -13.59 -2.23
N PHE A 33 -16.56 -12.93 -1.09
CA PHE A 33 -15.99 -11.59 -0.88
C PHE A 33 -15.16 -11.51 0.41
N ALA A 34 -14.01 -10.85 0.33
CA ALA A 34 -13.22 -10.44 1.49
C ALA A 34 -12.75 -9.01 1.32
N LEU A 35 -12.66 -8.28 2.43
CA LEU A 35 -12.13 -6.93 2.49
C LEU A 35 -10.74 -6.97 3.10
N ILE A 36 -9.80 -6.27 2.48
CA ILE A 36 -8.45 -6.07 2.98
C ILE A 36 -8.27 -4.57 3.22
N THR A 37 -7.61 -4.21 4.31
CA THR A 37 -7.12 -2.85 4.53
C THR A 37 -5.69 -2.90 5.01
N GLU A 38 -4.89 -1.95 4.56
CA GLU A 38 -3.51 -1.79 4.96
C GLU A 38 -3.19 -0.33 5.21
N TYR A 39 -2.32 -0.09 6.18
CA TYR A 39 -1.85 1.24 6.53
C TYR A 39 -0.38 1.17 6.90
N TYR A 40 0.42 2.11 6.40
CA TYR A 40 1.84 2.22 6.75
C TYR A 40 2.16 3.61 7.28
N HIS A 41 2.68 3.63 8.50
CA HIS A 41 3.21 4.81 9.15
C HIS A 41 4.72 4.86 8.99
N THR A 42 5.23 5.91 8.33
CA THR A 42 6.66 6.15 8.15
C THR A 42 7.19 7.06 9.25
N PHE A 43 8.41 6.77 9.70
CA PHE A 43 9.16 7.56 10.67
C PHE A 43 10.33 8.24 9.96
N ALA A 44 10.51 9.53 10.21
CA ALA A 44 11.55 10.35 9.62
C ALA A 44 12.24 11.19 10.69
N ALA A 45 13.51 11.54 10.46
CA ALA A 45 14.24 12.46 11.31
C ALA A 45 13.64 13.88 11.23
N ALA A 46 13.83 14.68 12.28
CA ALA A 46 13.34 16.05 12.31
C ALA A 46 13.88 16.86 11.11
N GLY A 47 12.98 17.54 10.40
CA GLY A 47 13.31 18.33 9.21
C GLY A 47 13.39 17.55 7.90
N LEU A 48 13.32 16.21 7.94
CA LEU A 48 13.27 15.35 6.76
C LEU A 48 11.86 14.80 6.55
N ARG A 49 11.49 14.57 5.28
CA ARG A 49 10.19 14.07 4.83
C ARG A 49 9.00 14.85 5.41
N PRO A 50 8.86 16.15 5.05
CA PRO A 50 7.77 16.97 5.57
C PRO A 50 6.41 16.37 5.20
N THR A 51 5.48 16.36 6.16
CA THR A 51 4.12 15.78 5.99
C THR A 51 3.24 16.55 5.00
N SER A 52 3.67 17.75 4.58
CA SER A 52 3.07 18.50 3.49
C SER A 52 3.26 17.79 2.14
N GLU A 53 4.39 17.11 1.95
CA GLU A 53 4.78 16.42 0.71
C GLU A 53 4.61 14.91 0.83
N PHE A 54 5.22 14.30 1.86
CA PHE A 54 5.19 12.85 2.05
C PHE A 54 3.98 12.46 2.90
N LYS A 55 3.13 11.61 2.33
CA LYS A 55 1.93 11.09 2.96
C LYS A 55 2.14 9.64 3.38
N ARG A 56 1.30 9.20 4.31
CA ARG A 56 1.24 7.81 4.77
C ARG A 56 0.39 7.00 3.79
N SER A 57 0.76 5.75 3.56
CA SER A 57 -0.02 4.86 2.69
C SER A 57 -1.21 4.32 3.46
N LEU A 58 -2.38 4.42 2.84
CA LEU A 58 -3.60 3.75 3.25
C LEU A 58 -4.21 3.12 2.01
N ALA A 59 -4.54 1.83 2.09
CA ALA A 59 -5.22 1.14 1.02
C ALA A 59 -6.37 0.27 1.54
N PHE A 60 -7.32 0.06 0.64
CA PHE A 60 -8.42 -0.87 0.78
C PHE A 60 -8.46 -1.76 -0.45
N ALA A 61 -8.76 -3.04 -0.28
CA ALA A 61 -8.98 -3.93 -1.41
C ALA A 61 -10.17 -4.85 -1.17
N LEU A 62 -10.95 -5.06 -2.22
CA LEU A 62 -12.02 -6.05 -2.27
C LEU A 62 -11.52 -7.25 -3.06
N GLU A 63 -11.43 -8.40 -2.39
CA GLU A 63 -11.24 -9.68 -3.04
C GLU A 63 -12.58 -10.27 -3.43
N TRP A 64 -12.68 -10.68 -4.69
CA TRP A 64 -13.82 -11.36 -5.26
C TRP A 64 -13.41 -12.71 -5.84
N TYR A 65 -13.92 -13.76 -5.20
CA TYR A 65 -13.70 -15.15 -5.60
C TYR A 65 -14.78 -15.58 -6.60
N THR A 66 -14.33 -15.95 -7.79
CA THR A 66 -15.16 -16.51 -8.86
C THR A 66 -14.78 -17.96 -9.13
N PHE A 67 -15.40 -18.59 -10.12
CA PHE A 67 -15.13 -19.97 -10.53
C PHE A 67 -13.76 -20.10 -11.22
N GLY A 68 -12.69 -20.03 -10.44
CA GLY A 68 -11.30 -20.22 -10.88
C GLY A 68 -10.44 -18.96 -10.93
N HIS A 69 -11.02 -17.76 -10.79
CA HIS A 69 -10.26 -16.51 -10.69
C HIS A 69 -10.52 -15.83 -9.34
N THR A 70 -9.48 -15.20 -8.81
CA THR A 70 -9.57 -14.25 -7.70
C THR A 70 -9.27 -12.87 -8.25
N PHE A 71 -10.25 -11.98 -8.19
CA PHE A 71 -10.09 -10.57 -8.54
C PHE A 71 -9.82 -9.80 -7.26
N THR A 72 -8.72 -9.06 -7.22
CA THR A 72 -8.41 -8.15 -6.10
C THR A 72 -8.48 -6.74 -6.64
N ILE A 73 -9.50 -5.98 -6.26
CA ILE A 73 -9.68 -4.59 -6.67
C ILE A 73 -9.16 -3.72 -5.53
N ASN A 74 -8.12 -2.93 -5.77
CA ASN A 74 -7.48 -2.12 -4.73
C ASN A 74 -7.67 -0.62 -4.98
N VAL A 75 -7.88 0.13 -3.90
CA VAL A 75 -7.94 1.59 -3.88
C VAL A 75 -6.91 2.09 -2.88
N THR A 76 -5.96 2.91 -3.34
CA THR A 76 -4.83 3.37 -2.52
C THR A 76 -4.40 4.79 -2.92
N ASN A 77 -3.86 5.56 -1.98
CA ASN A 77 -3.13 6.80 -2.29
C ASN A 77 -1.65 6.56 -2.65
N ALA A 78 -1.15 5.34 -2.48
CA ALA A 78 0.22 5.00 -2.84
C ALA A 78 0.44 5.02 -4.35
N ALA A 79 1.68 5.29 -4.76
CA ALA A 79 2.02 5.35 -6.18
C ALA A 79 2.04 3.97 -6.86
N GLY A 80 2.22 2.91 -6.08
CA GLY A 80 2.21 1.52 -6.51
C GLY A 80 2.15 0.58 -5.30
N ILE A 81 2.17 -0.72 -5.57
CA ILE A 81 1.85 -1.77 -4.58
C ILE A 81 3.12 -2.37 -3.95
N GLY A 82 4.31 -2.11 -4.51
CA GLY A 82 5.57 -2.55 -3.91
C GLY A 82 5.98 -1.72 -2.70
N GLU A 83 6.70 -2.33 -1.75
CA GLU A 83 7.11 -1.72 -0.48
C GLU A 83 7.83 -0.39 -0.68
N THR A 84 8.79 -0.32 -1.61
CA THR A 84 9.49 0.93 -1.90
C THR A 84 8.56 2.02 -2.42
N GLN A 85 7.48 1.66 -3.10
CA GLN A 85 6.54 2.62 -3.68
C GLN A 85 5.56 3.15 -2.63
N PHE A 86 4.96 2.29 -1.81
CA PHE A 86 3.98 2.74 -0.83
C PHE A 86 4.61 3.28 0.46
N VAL A 87 5.81 2.82 0.84
CA VAL A 87 6.52 3.36 2.02
C VAL A 87 7.18 4.69 1.68
N ASN A 88 7.99 4.76 0.61
CA ASN A 88 8.81 5.96 0.37
C ASN A 88 8.14 6.98 -0.55
N ASN A 89 7.31 6.54 -1.50
CA ASN A 89 6.84 7.35 -2.62
C ASN A 89 5.32 7.62 -2.62
N THR A 90 4.73 7.78 -1.43
CA THR A 90 3.33 8.17 -1.28
C THR A 90 3.23 9.68 -1.08
N TYR A 91 2.69 10.39 -2.07
CA TYR A 91 2.53 11.85 -2.06
C TYR A 91 1.06 12.29 -2.10
N SER A 92 0.17 11.38 -2.51
CA SER A 92 -1.25 11.68 -2.69
C SER A 92 -2.00 11.72 -1.36
N ASP A 93 -2.92 12.67 -1.23
CA ASP A 93 -3.69 12.91 -0.02
C ASP A 93 -5.14 12.42 -0.16
N TRP A 94 -5.52 11.44 0.68
CA TRP A 94 -6.88 10.90 0.74
C TRP A 94 -7.93 11.98 1.03
N LEU A 95 -7.61 12.96 1.88
CA LEU A 95 -8.56 14.03 2.25
C LEU A 95 -8.84 14.97 1.08
N LYS A 96 -7.95 15.00 0.07
CA LYS A 96 -8.12 15.74 -1.18
C LYS A 96 -8.74 14.89 -2.29
N GLY A 97 -9.20 13.67 -1.97
CA GLY A 97 -9.74 12.73 -2.95
C GLY A 97 -8.70 12.16 -3.91
N GLN A 98 -7.41 12.21 -3.56
CA GLN A 98 -6.34 11.70 -4.42
C GLN A 98 -6.07 10.22 -4.10
N PHE A 99 -6.74 9.34 -4.85
CA PHE A 99 -6.56 7.90 -4.78
C PHE A 99 -6.47 7.31 -6.18
N ARG A 100 -5.96 6.09 -6.25
CA ARG A 100 -5.74 5.31 -7.46
C ARG A 100 -6.49 4.00 -7.32
N LEU A 101 -7.03 3.53 -8.43
CA LEU A 101 -7.66 2.23 -8.53
C LEU A 101 -6.71 1.29 -9.27
N GLY A 102 -6.50 0.11 -8.71
CA GLY A 102 -5.79 -0.99 -9.34
C GLY A 102 -6.63 -2.26 -9.30
N PHE A 103 -6.19 -3.25 -10.06
CA PHE A 103 -6.70 -4.60 -9.91
C PHE A 103 -5.60 -5.63 -10.17
N CYS A 104 -5.71 -6.76 -9.51
CA CYS A 104 -4.96 -7.97 -9.82
C CYS A 104 -5.92 -9.11 -10.10
N VAL A 105 -5.57 -9.96 -11.06
CA VAL A 105 -6.31 -11.19 -11.35
C VAL A 105 -5.36 -12.35 -11.13
N ALA A 106 -5.72 -13.23 -10.20
CA ALA A 106 -4.99 -14.46 -9.92
C ALA A 106 -5.82 -15.67 -10.33
N ARG A 107 -5.14 -16.67 -10.91
CA ARG A 107 -5.71 -17.99 -11.20
C ARG A 107 -4.82 -19.04 -10.57
N LYS A 108 -5.41 -19.92 -9.76
CA LYS A 108 -4.69 -21.07 -9.22
C LYS A 108 -4.79 -22.22 -10.22
N PHE A 109 -3.66 -22.69 -10.71
CA PHE A 109 -3.56 -23.91 -11.50
C PHE A 109 -3.23 -25.06 -10.56
N SER A 110 -4.04 -26.10 -10.57
CA SER A 110 -3.75 -27.37 -9.91
C SER A 110 -3.64 -28.45 -10.97
N TRP A 111 -2.56 -29.20 -10.94
CA TRP A 111 -2.42 -30.44 -11.70
C TRP A 111 -3.09 -31.55 -10.88
N GLU A 112 -3.93 -32.36 -11.51
CA GLU A 112 -4.38 -33.64 -10.93
C GLU A 112 -3.24 -34.66 -10.91
#